data_AF-A0A7W3TZL7-F1
#
_entry.id   AF-A0A7W3TZL7-F1
#
_cell.length_a   1.000
_cell.length_b   1.000
_cell.length_c   1.000
_cell.angle_alpha   90.00
_cell.angle_beta   90.00
_cell.angle_gamma   90.00
#
_symmetry.space_group_name_H-M   'P 1'
#
loop_
_entity.id
_entity.type
_entity.pdbx_description
1 polymer ?
#
loop_
_entity_poly.entity_id
_entity_poly.type
_entity_poly.pdbx_seq_one_letter_code
_entity_poly.pdbx_strand_id
1 'polypeptide(L)'
;MSLMQNTSEISKTNQQVYLITLIRNSPDLPMYIDNMIYESTQSGQKFMEKLVAAFSRAGYRDTKVDNDHYKLTNGLDKISLSGKLEDIFKD
;
A
#
# COMPACT_ATOMS: atom_id res chain seq x y z
N MET A 1 -0.73 -29.83 -21.31
CA MET A 1 -1.11 -28.49 -21.81
C MET A 1 -0.31 -27.47 -21.01
N SER A 2 0.53 -26.68 -21.68
CA SER A 2 1.49 -25.77 -21.03
C SER A 2 0.82 -24.45 -20.68
N LEU A 3 1.01 -23.98 -19.44
CA LEU A 3 0.57 -22.67 -18.94
C LEU A 3 1.36 -21.47 -19.55
N MET A 4 2.24 -21.71 -20.53
CA MET A 4 3.13 -20.70 -21.13
C MET A 4 2.60 -20.00 -22.39
N GLN A 5 1.29 -20.04 -22.65
CA GLN A 5 0.66 -19.19 -23.68
C GLN A 5 -0.17 -18.10 -22.98
N ASN A 6 -0.01 -16.84 -23.42
CA ASN A 6 -0.72 -15.62 -23.02
C ASN A 6 -0.06 -14.67 -21.98
N THR A 7 1.25 -14.46 -22.02
CA THR A 7 1.82 -13.18 -21.51
C THR A 7 2.24 -12.23 -22.63
N SER A 8 2.26 -12.69 -23.89
CA SER A 8 2.60 -11.89 -25.07
C SER A 8 1.56 -10.82 -25.44
N GLU A 9 0.35 -10.90 -24.87
CA GLU A 9 -0.74 -9.94 -25.11
C GLU A 9 -0.78 -8.82 -24.06
N ILE A 10 -0.04 -8.96 -22.95
CA ILE A 10 -0.01 -7.96 -21.87
C ILE A 10 0.99 -6.85 -22.24
N SER A 11 0.49 -5.78 -22.85
CA SER A 11 1.30 -4.65 -23.28
C SER A 11 1.43 -3.61 -22.15
N LYS A 12 2.62 -3.45 -21.59
CA LYS A 12 2.91 -2.39 -20.61
C LYS A 12 2.75 -0.99 -21.22
N THR A 13 2.11 -0.08 -20.49
CA THR A 13 2.06 1.35 -20.85
C THR A 13 3.31 2.08 -20.35
N ASN A 14 3.51 3.32 -20.82
CA ASN A 14 4.54 4.21 -20.25
C ASN A 14 4.07 4.91 -18.96
N GLN A 15 2.88 4.57 -18.45
CA GLN A 15 2.31 5.17 -17.26
C GLN A 15 2.55 4.27 -16.05
N GLN A 16 2.84 4.91 -14.93
CA GLN A 16 2.96 4.27 -13.63
C GLN A 16 2.04 4.97 -12.65
N VAL A 17 1.55 4.21 -11.69
CA VAL A 17 0.82 4.73 -10.53
C VAL A 17 1.59 4.40 -9.27
N TYR A 18 1.34 5.15 -8.22
CA TYR A 18 1.81 4.82 -6.89
C TYR A 18 0.71 4.10 -6.13
N LEU A 19 0.91 2.80 -5.89
CA LEU A 19 0.00 1.96 -5.13
C LEU A 19 0.41 1.97 -3.66
N ILE A 20 -0.52 2.36 -2.80
CA ILE A 20 -0.41 2.21 -1.35
C ILE A 20 -1.25 1.02 -0.93
N THR A 21 -0.64 0.13 -0.15
CA THR A 21 -1.32 -1.00 0.49
C THR A 21 -1.30 -0.79 2.00
N LEU A 22 -2.49 -0.86 2.61
CA LEU A 22 -2.66 -0.90 4.05
C LEU A 22 -3.07 -2.32 4.44
N ILE A 23 -2.37 -2.90 5.42
CA ILE A 23 -2.72 -4.19 6.02
C ILE A 23 -2.89 -3.98 7.52
N ARG A 24 -4.08 -4.25 8.06
CA ARG A 24 -4.33 -4.29 9.51
C ARG A 24 -4.52 -5.73 9.95
N ASN A 25 -3.70 -6.12 10.93
CA ASN A 25 -3.81 -7.38 11.66
C ASN A 25 -4.28 -7.09 13.08
N SER A 26 -5.34 -7.77 13.49
CA SER A 26 -5.94 -7.69 14.82
C SER A 26 -6.12 -9.10 15.36
N PRO A 27 -5.96 -9.35 16.67
CA PRO A 27 -6.25 -10.64 17.26
C PRO A 27 -7.74 -11.00 17.21
N ASP A 28 -8.61 -9.99 17.29
CA ASP A 28 -10.06 -10.18 17.47
C ASP A 28 -10.87 -9.90 16.19
N LEU A 29 -10.22 -9.38 15.14
CA LEU A 29 -10.86 -9.03 13.87
C LEU A 29 -10.14 -9.72 12.70
N PRO A 30 -10.87 -10.06 11.62
CA PRO A 30 -10.24 -10.50 10.39
C PRO A 30 -9.20 -9.50 9.88
N MET A 31 -8.20 -10.02 9.20
CA MET A 31 -7.23 -9.18 8.49
C MET A 31 -7.95 -8.26 7.51
N TYR A 32 -7.64 -6.96 7.59
CA TYR A 32 -8.15 -5.96 6.66
C TYR A 32 -7.04 -5.55 5.71
N ILE A 33 -7.33 -5.54 4.41
CA ILE A 33 -6.42 -5.11 3.36
C ILE A 33 -7.14 -4.05 2.53
N ASP A 34 -6.45 -2.95 2.27
CA ASP A 34 -6.94 -1.88 1.41
C ASP A 34 -5.84 -1.39 0.47
N ASN A 35 -6.24 -1.04 -0.74
CA ASN A 35 -5.35 -0.62 -1.81
C ASN A 35 -5.82 0.73 -2.35
N MET A 36 -4.93 1.71 -2.33
CA MET A 36 -5.21 3.08 -2.73
C MET A 36 -4.21 3.50 -3.80
N ILE A 37 -4.72 4.01 -4.93
CA ILE A 37 -3.93 4.33 -6.11
C ILE A 37 -3.80 5.85 -6.24
N TYR A 38 -2.57 6.31 -6.47
CA TYR A 38 -2.22 7.72 -6.65
C TYR A 38 -1.46 7.93 -7.95
N GLU A 39 -1.66 9.09 -8.57
CA GLU A 39 -1.03 9.45 -9.85
C GLU A 39 0.50 9.64 -9.74
N SER A 40 1.02 9.89 -8.53
CA SER A 40 2.45 10.09 -8.30
C SER A 40 2.90 9.67 -6.91
N THR A 41 4.17 9.27 -6.79
CA THR A 41 4.83 8.96 -5.51
C THR A 41 4.68 10.10 -4.50
N GLN A 42 4.89 11.35 -4.92
CA GLN A 42 4.79 12.51 -4.03
C GLN A 42 3.38 12.67 -3.44
N SER A 43 2.35 12.52 -4.26
CA SER A 43 0.96 12.61 -3.80
C SER A 43 0.61 11.46 -2.85
N GLY A 44 1.09 10.25 -3.15
CA GLY A 44 0.87 9.06 -2.32
C GLY A 44 1.59 9.14 -0.97
N GLN A 45 2.89 9.48 -0.95
CA GLN A 45 3.65 9.65 0.29
C GLN A 45 3.03 10.74 1.19
N LYS A 46 2.57 11.87 0.61
CA LYS A 46 1.85 12.91 1.35
C LYS A 46 0.55 12.39 1.97
N PHE A 47 -0.16 11.50 1.29
CA PHE A 47 -1.32 10.83 1.86
C PHE A 47 -0.94 9.85 2.97
N MET A 48 0.11 9.05 2.79
CA MET A 48 0.61 8.13 3.82
C MET A 48 0.93 8.85 5.13
N GLU A 49 1.62 10.00 5.05
CA GLU A 49 1.93 10.82 6.23
C GLU A 49 0.66 11.31 6.95
N LYS A 50 -0.37 11.74 6.19
CA LYS A 50 -1.66 12.14 6.77
C LYS A 50 -2.38 10.96 7.43
N LEU A 51 -2.32 9.79 6.81
CA LEU A 51 -2.95 8.57 7.31
C LEU A 51 -2.26 8.09 8.60
N VAL A 52 -0.93 8.10 8.61
CA VAL A 52 -0.11 7.84 9.81
C VAL A 52 -0.49 8.80 10.94
N ALA A 53 -0.55 10.11 10.66
CA ALA A 53 -0.96 11.09 11.67
C ALA A 53 -2.40 10.86 12.19
N ALA A 54 -3.32 10.38 11.35
CA ALA A 54 -4.65 9.99 11.78
C ALA A 54 -4.63 8.78 12.72
N PHE A 55 -3.85 7.74 12.41
CA PHE A 55 -3.67 6.59 13.29
C PHE A 55 -2.96 6.94 14.59
N SER A 56 -1.97 7.84 14.56
CA SER A 56 -1.29 8.30 15.78
C SER A 56 -2.27 9.02 16.72
N ARG A 57 -3.19 9.83 16.19
CA ARG A 57 -4.29 10.44 16.98
C ARG A 57 -5.27 9.39 17.53
N ALA A 58 -5.40 8.24 16.87
CA ALA A 58 -6.20 7.11 17.34
C ALA A 58 -5.44 6.20 18.34
N GLY A 59 -4.24 6.59 18.79
CA GLY A 59 -3.47 5.88 19.81
C GLY A 59 -2.48 4.84 19.27
N TYR A 60 -2.26 4.79 17.96
CA TYR A 60 -1.19 3.98 17.38
C TYR A 60 0.16 4.69 17.56
N ARG A 61 1.22 3.91 17.82
CA ARG A 61 2.60 4.38 17.74
C ARG A 61 3.13 4.04 16.36
N ASP A 62 3.63 5.03 15.65
CA ASP A 62 4.23 4.86 14.33
C ASP A 62 5.73 4.61 14.41
N THR A 63 6.23 3.88 13.43
CA THR A 63 7.65 3.69 13.15
C THR A 63 7.80 3.84 11.65
N LYS A 64 8.38 4.96 11.23
CA LYS A 64 8.76 5.21 9.83
C LYS A 64 10.02 4.40 9.53
N VAL A 65 9.91 3.48 8.58
CA VAL A 65 11.08 2.71 8.09
C VAL A 65 11.76 3.50 6.98
N ASP A 66 10.97 4.00 6.04
CA ASP A 66 11.37 4.95 4.99
C ASP A 66 10.13 5.74 4.52
N ASN A 67 10.22 6.47 3.40
CA ASN A 67 9.09 7.27 2.90
C ASN A 67 7.93 6.43 2.35
N ASP A 68 8.21 5.19 1.95
CA ASP A 68 7.25 4.28 1.35
C ASP A 68 6.77 3.22 2.36
N HIS A 69 7.36 3.13 3.56
CA HIS A 69 7.05 2.10 4.54
C HIS A 69 6.87 2.63 5.96
N TYR A 70 5.70 2.36 6.54
CA TYR A 70 5.36 2.64 7.92
C TYR A 70 4.83 1.38 8.63
N LYS A 71 5.18 1.27 9.90
CA LYS A 71 4.59 0.30 10.83
C LYS A 71 3.91 1.05 11.95
N LEU A 72 2.70 0.64 12.30
CA LEU A 72 1.86 1.28 13.31
C LEU A 72 1.35 0.20 14.26
N THR A 73 1.35 0.46 15.56
CA THR A 73 0.75 -0.47 16.53
C THR A 73 0.19 0.23 17.75
N ASN A 74 -0.93 -0.25 18.28
CA ASN A 74 -1.46 0.16 19.59
C ASN A 74 -1.26 -0.92 20.68
N GLY A 75 -0.44 -1.94 20.40
CA GLY A 75 -0.19 -3.10 21.27
C GLY A 75 -1.02 -4.33 20.91
N LEU A 76 -2.30 -4.15 20.56
CA LEU A 76 -3.20 -5.23 20.12
C LEU A 76 -3.18 -5.36 18.60
N ASP A 77 -3.45 -4.24 17.93
CA ASP A 77 -3.48 -4.15 16.48
C ASP A 77 -2.12 -3.75 15.92
N LYS A 78 -1.85 -4.25 14.72
CA LYS A 78 -0.67 -3.90 13.92
C LYS A 78 -1.13 -3.50 12.54
N ILE A 79 -0.71 -2.33 12.09
CA ILE A 79 -0.92 -1.84 10.73
C ILE A 79 0.42 -1.74 10.03
N SER A 80 0.49 -2.28 8.83
CA SER A 80 1.59 -2.07 7.88
C SER A 80 1.05 -1.23 6.73
N LEU A 81 1.76 -0.15 6.41
CA LEU A 81 1.44 0.74 5.31
C LEU A 81 2.66 0.77 4.39
N SER A 82 2.48 0.32 3.15
CA SER A 82 3.55 0.25 2.16
C SER A 82 3.12 0.92 0.87
N GLY A 83 4.02 1.63 0.22
CA GLY A 83 3.81 2.19 -1.10
C GLY A 83 4.82 1.67 -2.12
N LYS A 84 4.42 1.60 -3.38
CA LYS A 84 5.29 1.20 -4.49
C LYS A 84 4.80 1.77 -5.80
N LEU A 85 5.70 1.96 -6.75
CA LEU A 85 5.32 2.21 -8.14
C LEU A 85 4.86 0.90 -8.79
N GLU A 86 3.73 0.98 -9.47
CA GLU A 86 3.09 -0.10 -10.22
C GLU A 86 2.91 0.35 -11.66
N ASP A 87 3.20 -0.55 -12.60
CA ASP A 87 3.02 -0.28 -14.02
C ASP A 87 1.55 -0.44 -14.41
N ILE A 88 1.05 0.45 -15.26
CA ILE A 88 -0.26 0.25 -15.89
C ILE A 88 -0.05 -0.61 -17.14
N PHE A 89 -0.84 -1.66 -17.28
CA PHE A 89 -0.88 -2.52 -18.47
C PHE A 89 -2.11 -2.17 -19.30
N LYS A 90 -1.99 -2.32 -20.63
CA LYS A 90 -3.12 -2.25 -21.55
C LYS A 90 -3.88 -3.57 -21.52
N ASP A 91 -5.19 -3.47 -21.69
CA ASP A 91 -6.08 -4.59 -21.98
C ASP A 91 -5.76 -5.21 -23.34
#